data_AF-A0A8H9QIL0-F1
#
_entry.id   AF-A0A8H9QIL0-F1
#
_cell.length_a   1.000
_cell.length_b   1.000
_cell.length_c   1.000
_cell.angle_alpha   90.00
_cell.angle_beta   90.00
_cell.angle_gamma   90.00
#
_symmetry.space_group_name_H-M   'P 1'
#
loop_
_entity.id
_entity.type
_entity.pdbx_description
1 polymer ?
#
loop_
_entity_poly.entity_id
_entity_poly.type
_entity_poly.pdbx_seq_one_letter_code
_entity_poly.pdbx_strand_id
1 'polypeptide(L)'
;MKPNPAASTAVWEAFEALPSQTRPQKGARPARRLTALAQELVDDGILDGAVGKAHAALHAVLDRFQTENAEKIKNKRNAVLVVDGKAVVASLKNKAMTFNEFWEEADVAVIDDAYRRAARIFSPDVSRTYVEYLADKVADREEDAEEYLEAIMEARVTVAGLGLVMEVQDYFDGEADRLAKAWLAEYTPQIKSLKDERKEAYRQIVEMSTEPQDVDLVRPANKFEMTRVREGEKEADLPVWKHHLLCDESGNYPALLNHWETKVFEIETKREGFAFWYRNPQYTGQSSLGIAYVEAEQYKIVRPDFLFFAEQDGEMIVDLVDPHGLHLADALPKLKGLALYAEHHPDAYRRIESVAEVKGKLRVLDLKRQDVQDAVANAENAETLFSSGLADDYQ
;
A
#
# COMPACT_ATOMS: atom_id res chain seq x y z
N MET A 1 -27.28 14.04 -2.04
CA MET A 1 -26.46 14.86 -2.96
C MET A 1 -26.07 14.00 -4.16
N LYS A 2 -26.11 14.57 -5.37
CA LYS A 2 -25.74 13.94 -6.64
C LYS A 2 -24.63 14.76 -7.32
N PRO A 3 -23.89 14.22 -8.31
CA PRO A 3 -22.94 15.00 -9.09
C PRO A 3 -23.54 16.32 -9.58
N ASN A 4 -22.83 17.41 -9.35
CA ASN A 4 -23.27 18.73 -9.72
C ASN A 4 -23.35 18.84 -11.26
N PRO A 5 -24.52 19.16 -11.85
CA PRO A 5 -24.68 19.21 -13.29
C PRO A 5 -23.89 20.36 -13.94
N ALA A 6 -23.44 21.35 -13.16
CA ALA A 6 -22.60 22.44 -13.66
C ALA A 6 -21.11 22.06 -13.75
N ALA A 7 -20.67 20.96 -13.09
CA ALA A 7 -19.29 20.50 -13.16
C ALA A 7 -19.04 19.84 -14.52
N SER A 8 -18.12 20.43 -15.30
CA SER A 8 -17.76 19.93 -16.63
C SER A 8 -17.06 18.57 -16.57
N THR A 9 -16.92 17.92 -17.73
CA THR A 9 -16.13 16.68 -17.83
C THR A 9 -14.70 16.88 -17.33
N ALA A 10 -14.05 17.99 -17.69
CA ALA A 10 -12.68 18.30 -17.26
C ALA A 10 -12.52 18.38 -15.73
N VAL A 11 -13.55 18.84 -14.99
CA VAL A 11 -13.54 18.84 -13.51
C VAL A 11 -13.56 17.44 -12.95
N TRP A 12 -14.37 16.55 -13.53
CA TRP A 12 -14.43 15.15 -13.08
C TRP A 12 -13.20 14.37 -13.49
N GLU A 13 -12.66 14.60 -14.69
CA GLU A 13 -11.39 14.01 -15.12
C GLU A 13 -10.25 14.44 -14.19
N ALA A 14 -10.18 15.72 -13.81
CA ALA A 14 -9.20 16.20 -12.84
C ALA A 14 -9.39 15.54 -11.46
N PHE A 15 -10.63 15.35 -10.99
CA PHE A 15 -10.90 14.66 -9.72
C PHE A 15 -10.49 13.18 -9.75
N GLU A 16 -10.85 12.46 -10.81
CA GLU A 16 -10.57 11.02 -10.94
C GLU A 16 -9.08 10.74 -11.17
N ALA A 17 -8.34 11.70 -11.73
CA ALA A 17 -6.89 11.63 -11.90
C ALA A 17 -6.10 11.85 -10.60
N LEU A 18 -6.73 12.28 -9.49
CA LEU A 18 -6.01 12.51 -8.24
C LEU A 18 -5.52 11.19 -7.62
N PRO A 19 -4.22 11.08 -7.28
CA PRO A 19 -3.66 9.85 -6.76
C PRO A 19 -4.03 9.68 -5.28
N SER A 20 -4.94 8.77 -4.96
CA SER A 20 -5.22 8.35 -3.58
C SER A 20 -4.32 7.18 -3.21
N GLN A 21 -3.96 7.02 -1.94
CA GLN A 21 -3.07 5.96 -1.49
C GLN A 21 -3.80 4.89 -0.70
N THR A 22 -3.51 3.63 -1.04
CA THR A 22 -3.91 2.48 -0.24
C THR A 22 -3.13 2.43 1.07
N ARG A 23 -3.74 1.84 2.10
CA ARG A 23 -3.03 1.54 3.36
C ARG A 23 -2.32 0.20 3.22
N PRO A 24 -0.98 0.16 3.35
CA PRO A 24 -0.24 -1.10 3.35
C PRO A 24 -0.76 -2.10 4.39
N GLN A 25 -0.82 -3.37 4.03
CA GLN A 25 -1.26 -4.43 4.94
C GLN A 25 -0.10 -4.98 5.77
N LYS A 26 -0.33 -5.13 7.08
CA LYS A 26 0.63 -5.78 7.98
C LYS A 26 0.72 -7.27 7.62
N GLY A 27 1.93 -7.74 7.31
CA GLY A 27 2.16 -9.13 6.91
C GLY A 27 1.78 -9.44 5.46
N ALA A 28 1.77 -8.43 4.59
CA ALA A 28 1.67 -8.60 3.14
C ALA A 28 2.66 -9.65 2.63
N ARG A 29 2.24 -10.40 1.60
CA ARG A 29 3.03 -11.49 1.01
C ARG A 29 3.20 -11.25 -0.49
N PRO A 30 4.31 -10.63 -0.93
CA PRO A 30 4.51 -10.23 -2.32
C PRO A 30 4.34 -11.36 -3.35
N ALA A 31 4.85 -12.57 -3.07
CA ALA A 31 4.67 -13.70 -3.99
C ALA A 31 3.20 -14.13 -4.14
N ARG A 32 2.39 -14.01 -3.07
CA ARG A 32 0.94 -14.23 -3.16
C ARG A 32 0.24 -13.12 -3.93
N ARG A 33 0.66 -11.87 -3.72
CA ARG A 33 0.16 -10.71 -4.49
C ARG A 33 0.40 -10.91 -5.99
N LEU A 34 1.62 -11.29 -6.38
CA LEU A 34 1.95 -11.56 -7.78
C LEU A 34 1.15 -12.74 -8.35
N THR A 35 0.98 -13.82 -7.58
CA THR A 35 0.19 -14.98 -8.03
C THR A 35 -1.30 -14.63 -8.18
N ALA A 36 -1.85 -13.83 -7.26
CA ALA A 36 -3.23 -13.34 -7.35
C ALA A 36 -3.42 -12.41 -8.56
N LEU A 37 -2.48 -11.48 -8.79
CA LEU A 37 -2.47 -10.65 -9.99
C LEU A 37 -2.49 -11.50 -11.26
N ALA A 38 -1.60 -12.49 -11.32
CA ALA A 38 -1.52 -13.39 -12.46
C ALA A 38 -2.83 -14.16 -12.68
N GLN A 39 -3.52 -14.57 -11.61
CA GLN A 39 -4.81 -15.25 -11.72
C GLN A 39 -5.89 -14.32 -12.31
N GLU A 40 -6.04 -13.10 -11.79
CA GLU A 40 -7.06 -12.17 -12.33
C GLU A 40 -6.78 -11.81 -13.79
N LEU A 41 -5.50 -11.69 -14.18
CA LEU A 41 -5.12 -11.46 -15.59
C LEU A 41 -5.51 -12.63 -16.50
N VAL A 42 -5.51 -13.87 -16.01
CA VAL A 42 -6.04 -15.03 -16.76
C VAL A 42 -7.57 -14.94 -16.84
N ASP A 43 -8.22 -14.68 -15.70
CA ASP A 43 -9.69 -14.70 -15.60
C ASP A 43 -10.34 -13.62 -16.49
N ASP A 44 -9.67 -12.48 -16.69
CA ASP A 44 -10.12 -11.42 -17.61
C ASP A 44 -9.58 -11.57 -19.05
N GLY A 45 -8.84 -12.65 -19.34
CA GLY A 45 -8.29 -12.91 -20.68
C GLY A 45 -7.24 -11.89 -21.13
N ILE A 46 -6.55 -11.23 -20.19
CA ILE A 46 -5.52 -10.22 -20.46
C ILE A 46 -4.18 -10.90 -20.77
N LEU A 47 -3.84 -11.95 -20.02
CA LEU A 47 -2.58 -12.68 -20.20
C LEU A 47 -2.76 -14.19 -20.03
N ASP A 48 -2.73 -14.90 -21.14
CA ASP A 48 -2.78 -16.36 -21.14
C ASP A 48 -1.58 -16.98 -20.40
N GLY A 49 -1.87 -17.95 -19.54
CA GLY A 49 -0.86 -18.67 -18.75
C GLY A 49 -0.08 -17.78 -17.77
N ALA A 50 -0.65 -16.63 -17.36
CA ALA A 50 0.04 -15.68 -16.48
C ALA A 50 0.55 -16.29 -15.19
N VAL A 51 -0.22 -17.19 -14.55
CA VAL A 51 0.21 -17.85 -13.29
C VAL A 51 1.51 -18.64 -13.48
N GLY A 52 1.61 -19.41 -14.57
CA GLY A 52 2.83 -20.15 -14.93
C GLY A 52 4.01 -19.20 -15.22
N LYS A 53 3.76 -18.10 -15.95
CA LYS A 53 4.78 -17.07 -16.23
C LYS A 53 5.28 -16.40 -14.95
N ALA A 54 4.39 -16.09 -14.01
CA ALA A 54 4.74 -15.51 -12.72
C ALA A 54 5.59 -16.47 -11.88
N HIS A 55 5.22 -17.75 -11.83
CA HIS A 55 6.00 -18.76 -11.10
C HIS A 55 7.36 -18.98 -11.75
N ALA A 56 7.44 -19.08 -13.07
CA ALA A 56 8.72 -19.19 -13.78
C ALA A 56 9.65 -18.00 -13.53
N ALA A 57 9.11 -16.77 -13.44
CA ALA A 57 9.88 -15.59 -13.07
C ALA A 57 10.43 -15.69 -11.63
N LEU A 58 9.60 -16.17 -10.69
CA LEU A 58 10.04 -16.41 -9.30
C LEU A 58 11.04 -17.58 -9.19
N HIS A 59 10.93 -18.61 -10.02
CA HIS A 59 11.92 -19.69 -10.11
C HIS A 59 13.28 -19.15 -10.57
N ALA A 60 13.29 -18.27 -11.58
CA ALA A 60 14.52 -17.62 -12.03
C ALA A 60 15.16 -16.73 -10.95
N VAL A 61 14.34 -16.09 -10.10
CA VAL A 61 14.82 -15.33 -8.93
C VAL A 61 15.51 -16.25 -7.93
N LEU A 62 14.94 -17.42 -7.64
CA LEU A 62 15.52 -18.42 -6.74
C LEU A 62 16.79 -19.05 -7.33
N ASP A 63 16.82 -19.37 -8.63
CA ASP A 63 18.01 -19.88 -9.33
C ASP A 63 19.17 -18.87 -9.28
N ARG A 64 18.87 -17.58 -9.47
CA ARG A 64 19.86 -16.50 -9.34
C ARG A 64 20.40 -16.43 -7.91
N PHE A 65 19.52 -16.44 -6.92
CA PHE A 65 19.92 -16.44 -5.50
C PHE A 65 20.78 -17.66 -5.16
N GLN A 66 20.42 -18.84 -5.70
CA GLN A 66 21.19 -20.06 -5.56
C GLN A 66 22.62 -19.91 -6.08
N THR A 67 22.74 -19.36 -7.28
CA THR A 67 24.04 -19.15 -7.94
C THR A 67 24.91 -18.17 -7.15
N GLU A 68 24.34 -17.06 -6.71
CA GLU A 68 25.05 -16.00 -5.97
C GLU A 68 25.45 -16.42 -4.54
N ASN A 69 24.73 -17.39 -3.95
CA ASN A 69 24.93 -17.85 -2.57
C ASN A 69 25.30 -19.33 -2.47
N ALA A 70 25.92 -19.90 -3.52
CA ALA A 70 26.13 -21.34 -3.67
C ALA A 70 26.76 -22.01 -2.43
N GLU A 71 27.85 -21.45 -1.88
CA GLU A 71 28.51 -22.02 -0.69
C GLU A 71 27.64 -21.92 0.56
N LYS A 72 26.94 -20.80 0.77
CA LYS A 72 26.01 -20.66 1.90
C LYS A 72 24.90 -21.71 1.79
N ILE A 73 24.32 -21.88 0.60
CA ILE A 73 23.21 -22.79 0.36
C ILE A 73 23.65 -24.25 0.48
N LYS A 74 24.85 -24.60 -0.02
CA LYS A 74 25.45 -25.92 0.20
C LYS A 74 25.57 -26.24 1.69
N ASN A 75 26.07 -25.30 2.49
CA ASN A 75 26.17 -25.47 3.94
C ASN A 75 24.79 -25.61 4.60
N LYS A 76 23.79 -24.85 4.16
CA LYS A 76 22.42 -24.96 4.67
C LYS A 76 21.72 -26.25 4.25
N ARG A 77 21.94 -26.74 3.02
CA ARG A 77 21.48 -28.06 2.56
C ARG A 77 22.05 -29.18 3.43
N ASN A 78 23.35 -29.14 3.70
CA ASN A 78 23.98 -30.11 4.61
C ASN A 78 23.37 -30.06 6.01
N ALA A 79 23.02 -28.87 6.51
CA ALA A 79 22.34 -28.73 7.79
C ALA A 79 20.87 -29.24 7.79
N VAL A 80 20.23 -29.32 6.62
CA VAL A 80 18.91 -29.97 6.49
C VAL A 80 19.06 -31.49 6.49
N LEU A 81 20.12 -32.01 5.89
CA LEU A 81 20.41 -33.44 5.79
C LEU A 81 20.94 -34.04 7.11
N VAL A 82 21.32 -33.22 8.09
CA VAL A 82 21.86 -33.68 9.38
C VAL A 82 21.04 -33.09 10.54
N VAL A 83 20.54 -33.95 11.42
CA VAL A 83 19.80 -33.58 12.62
C VAL A 83 20.72 -33.53 13.84
N ASP A 84 20.67 -32.43 14.59
CA ASP A 84 21.28 -32.31 15.93
C ASP A 84 20.28 -32.80 17.00
N GLY A 85 20.59 -33.95 17.60
CA GLY A 85 19.77 -34.60 18.62
C GLY A 85 20.39 -34.44 20.02
N LYS A 86 19.58 -34.00 20.99
CA LYS A 86 19.95 -34.02 22.42
C LYS A 86 19.26 -35.17 23.13
N ALA A 87 20.01 -36.22 23.45
CA ALA A 87 19.54 -37.29 24.32
C ALA A 87 19.74 -36.90 25.79
N VAL A 88 18.64 -36.87 26.55
CA VAL A 88 18.67 -36.71 28.00
C VAL A 88 18.57 -38.09 28.64
N VAL A 89 19.66 -38.54 29.27
CA VAL A 89 19.67 -39.77 30.07
C VAL A 89 19.55 -39.38 31.53
N ALA A 90 18.43 -39.73 32.16
CA ALA A 90 18.16 -39.47 33.57
C ALA A 90 18.25 -40.77 34.36
N SER A 91 19.19 -40.85 35.30
CA SER A 91 19.33 -42.02 36.17
C SER A 91 18.41 -41.90 37.40
N LEU A 92 17.45 -42.81 37.51
CA LEU A 92 16.48 -42.87 38.61
C LEU A 92 17.12 -43.16 39.98
N LYS A 93 18.34 -43.72 40.00
CA LYS A 93 19.00 -44.18 41.24
C LYS A 93 19.80 -43.08 41.95
N ASN A 94 20.33 -42.12 41.20
CA ASN A 94 21.19 -41.03 41.70
C ASN A 94 20.77 -39.63 41.22
N LYS A 95 19.60 -39.51 40.56
CA LYS A 95 19.03 -38.24 40.05
C LYS A 95 19.96 -37.43 39.12
N ALA A 96 20.98 -38.07 38.55
CA ALA A 96 21.87 -37.43 37.60
C ALA A 96 21.22 -37.38 36.20
N MET A 97 21.29 -36.22 35.54
CA MET A 97 20.91 -36.04 34.13
C MET A 97 22.17 -35.77 33.32
N THR A 98 22.42 -36.58 32.29
CA THR A 98 23.48 -36.36 31.30
C THR A 98 22.85 -36.02 29.96
N PHE A 99 23.40 -35.00 29.31
CA PHE A 99 23.01 -34.56 27.97
C PHE A 99 24.06 -35.07 26.98
N ASN A 100 23.65 -35.85 26.00
CA ASN A 100 24.49 -36.27 24.89
C ASN A 100 23.98 -35.61 23.61
N GLU A 101 24.85 -34.88 22.92
CA GLU A 101 24.60 -34.37 21.57
C GLU A 101 25.06 -35.42 20.55
N PHE A 102 24.26 -35.71 19.53
CA PHE A 102 24.59 -36.61 18.43
C PHE A 102 24.07 -36.07 17.09
N TRP A 103 24.70 -36.51 16.00
CA TRP A 103 24.39 -36.08 14.63
C TRP A 103 23.94 -37.30 13.81
N GLU A 104 22.70 -37.27 13.30
CA GLU A 104 22.10 -38.34 12.48
C GLU A 104 21.64 -37.81 11.11
N GLU A 105 21.58 -38.69 10.09
CA GLU A 105 20.98 -38.36 8.80
C GLU A 105 19.49 -38.03 8.99
N ALA A 106 19.04 -36.93 8.38
CA ALA A 106 17.67 -36.47 8.49
C ALA A 106 16.72 -37.43 7.77
N ASP A 107 15.67 -37.85 8.48
CA ASP A 107 14.58 -38.60 7.86
C ASP A 107 13.69 -37.69 6.99
N VAL A 108 12.80 -38.34 6.22
CA VAL A 108 11.86 -37.65 5.32
C VAL A 108 10.96 -36.66 6.09
N ALA A 109 10.59 -36.95 7.34
CA ALA A 109 9.72 -36.09 8.12
C ALA A 109 10.41 -34.78 8.52
N VAL A 110 11.70 -34.84 8.85
CA VAL A 110 12.54 -33.66 9.14
C VAL A 110 12.70 -32.80 7.88
N ILE A 111 13.01 -33.41 6.74
CA ILE A 111 13.14 -32.70 5.46
C ILE A 111 11.82 -32.01 5.11
N ASP A 112 10.69 -32.72 5.26
CA ASP A 112 9.37 -32.16 4.99
C ASP A 112 9.00 -31.00 5.92
N ASP A 113 9.39 -31.04 7.20
CA ASP A 113 9.19 -29.90 8.11
C ASP A 113 10.03 -28.69 7.69
N ALA A 114 11.31 -28.90 7.36
CA ALA A 114 12.19 -27.84 6.89
C ALA A 114 11.68 -27.23 5.56
N TYR A 115 11.23 -28.07 4.63
CA TYR A 115 10.57 -27.65 3.40
C TYR A 115 9.30 -26.83 3.68
N ARG A 116 8.43 -27.29 4.60
CA ARG A 116 7.22 -26.53 4.97
C ARG A 116 7.53 -25.18 5.60
N ARG A 117 8.63 -25.06 6.35
CA ARG A 117 9.11 -23.78 6.88
C ARG A 117 9.57 -22.85 5.75
N ALA A 118 10.36 -23.35 4.80
CA ALA A 118 10.73 -22.59 3.61
C ALA A 118 9.51 -22.18 2.77
N ALA A 119 8.52 -23.06 2.64
CA ALA A 119 7.29 -22.77 1.90
C ALA A 119 6.43 -21.66 2.52
N ARG A 120 6.61 -21.33 3.81
CA ARG A 120 5.96 -20.16 4.42
C ARG A 120 6.60 -18.85 3.97
N ILE A 121 7.89 -18.88 3.61
CA ILE A 121 8.64 -17.77 3.03
C ILE A 121 8.24 -17.59 1.57
N PHE A 122 8.41 -18.62 0.74
CA PHE A 122 8.25 -18.49 -0.72
C PHE A 122 6.81 -18.58 -1.23
N SER A 123 5.84 -18.89 -0.36
CA SER A 123 4.49 -19.40 -0.69
C SER A 123 4.48 -20.91 -1.00
N PRO A 124 3.48 -21.67 -0.50
CA PRO A 124 3.35 -23.09 -0.80
C PRO A 124 3.30 -23.42 -2.29
N ASP A 125 2.60 -22.61 -3.09
CA ASP A 125 2.42 -22.89 -4.51
C ASP A 125 3.72 -22.72 -5.30
N VAL A 126 4.45 -21.62 -5.06
CA VAL A 126 5.75 -21.37 -5.69
C VAL A 126 6.77 -22.41 -5.26
N SER A 127 6.76 -22.81 -3.98
CA SER A 127 7.67 -23.84 -3.49
C SER A 127 7.42 -25.19 -4.15
N ARG A 128 6.14 -25.56 -4.33
CA ARG A 128 5.75 -26.80 -5.01
C ARG A 128 6.18 -26.77 -6.48
N THR A 129 5.84 -25.71 -7.21
CA THR A 129 6.19 -25.60 -8.64
C THR A 129 7.69 -25.46 -8.85
N TYR A 130 8.42 -24.90 -7.88
CA TYR A 130 9.88 -24.82 -7.95
C TYR A 130 10.54 -26.18 -7.70
N VAL A 131 9.99 -26.99 -6.79
CA VAL A 131 10.42 -28.38 -6.59
C VAL A 131 10.21 -29.21 -7.86
N GLU A 132 9.05 -29.08 -8.50
CA GLU A 132 8.75 -29.72 -9.80
C GLU A 132 9.75 -29.24 -10.87
N TYR A 133 9.94 -27.92 -11.01
CA TYR A 133 10.91 -27.32 -11.93
C TYR A 133 12.36 -27.81 -11.74
N LEU A 134 12.81 -27.99 -10.51
CA LEU A 134 14.13 -28.52 -10.22
C LEU A 134 14.24 -30.02 -10.53
N ALA A 135 13.19 -30.79 -10.26
CA ALA A 135 13.17 -32.22 -10.56
C ALA A 135 13.14 -32.49 -12.07
N ASP A 136 12.38 -31.69 -12.84
CA ASP A 136 12.31 -31.77 -14.31
C ASP A 136 13.66 -31.49 -15.00
N LYS A 137 14.63 -30.85 -14.31
CA LYS A 137 16.00 -30.66 -14.81
C LYS A 137 16.88 -31.90 -14.67
N VAL A 138 16.46 -32.87 -13.85
CA VAL A 138 17.23 -34.06 -13.50
C VAL A 138 16.67 -35.29 -14.18
N ALA A 139 15.35 -35.49 -14.12
CA ALA A 139 14.68 -36.67 -14.65
C ALA A 139 13.33 -36.33 -15.27
N ASP A 140 12.92 -37.12 -16.27
CA ASP A 140 11.59 -37.03 -16.86
C ASP A 140 10.64 -38.03 -16.16
N ARG A 141 9.48 -37.55 -15.73
CA ARG A 141 8.50 -38.33 -14.98
C ARG A 141 7.91 -39.51 -15.77
N GLU A 142 7.79 -39.37 -17.09
CA GLU A 142 7.25 -40.42 -17.97
C GLU A 142 8.33 -41.44 -18.35
N GLU A 143 9.60 -41.04 -18.39
CA GLU A 143 10.73 -41.93 -18.71
C GLU A 143 11.20 -42.73 -17.48
N ASP A 144 11.42 -42.08 -16.35
CA ASP A 144 11.89 -42.70 -15.10
C ASP A 144 11.21 -42.09 -13.86
N ALA A 145 10.11 -42.72 -13.45
CA ALA A 145 9.35 -42.29 -12.29
C ALA A 145 10.09 -42.46 -10.96
N GLU A 146 11.06 -43.38 -10.86
CA GLU A 146 11.82 -43.62 -9.63
C GLU A 146 12.89 -42.53 -9.46
N GLU A 147 13.66 -42.25 -10.51
CA GLU A 147 14.64 -41.16 -10.55
C GLU A 147 13.96 -39.79 -10.34
N TYR A 148 12.77 -39.57 -10.92
CA TYR A 148 12.01 -38.35 -10.70
C TYR A 148 11.59 -38.17 -9.23
N LEU A 149 11.20 -39.24 -8.52
CA LEU A 149 10.86 -39.16 -7.10
C LEU A 149 12.08 -38.83 -6.23
N GLU A 150 13.26 -39.37 -6.56
CA GLU A 150 14.52 -39.00 -5.91
C GLU A 150 14.87 -37.53 -6.18
N ALA A 151 14.72 -37.07 -7.42
CA ALA A 151 14.94 -35.68 -7.80
C ALA A 151 14.01 -34.71 -7.05
N ILE A 152 12.74 -35.09 -6.82
CA ILE A 152 11.80 -34.32 -6.00
C ILE A 152 12.29 -34.22 -4.55
N MET A 153 12.81 -35.30 -3.97
CA MET A 153 13.35 -35.28 -2.61
C MET A 153 14.57 -34.36 -2.49
N GLU A 154 15.51 -34.44 -3.45
CA GLU A 154 16.67 -33.56 -3.52
C GLU A 154 16.28 -32.08 -3.73
N ALA A 155 15.27 -31.82 -4.56
CA ALA A 155 14.73 -30.49 -4.75
C ALA A 155 14.08 -29.93 -3.46
N ARG A 156 13.38 -30.76 -2.67
CA ARG A 156 12.85 -30.36 -1.36
C ARG A 156 13.96 -29.99 -0.39
N VAL A 157 15.06 -30.75 -0.34
CA VAL A 157 16.25 -30.43 0.47
C VAL A 157 16.84 -29.08 0.02
N THR A 158 16.88 -28.82 -1.28
CA THR A 158 17.35 -27.56 -1.84
C THR A 158 16.48 -26.38 -1.39
N VAL A 159 15.15 -26.50 -1.50
CA VAL A 159 14.20 -25.46 -1.04
C VAL A 159 14.27 -25.27 0.47
N ALA A 160 14.38 -26.34 1.24
CA ALA A 160 14.59 -26.28 2.69
C ALA A 160 15.89 -25.53 3.03
N GLY A 161 16.99 -25.83 2.34
CA GLY A 161 18.29 -25.18 2.52
C GLY A 161 18.24 -23.69 2.18
N LEU A 162 17.54 -23.32 1.09
CA LEU A 162 17.25 -21.92 0.74
C LEU A 162 16.56 -21.19 1.89
N GLY A 163 15.50 -21.76 2.45
CA GLY A 163 14.74 -21.17 3.55
C GLY A 163 15.51 -20.97 4.87
N LEU A 164 16.72 -21.52 5.01
CA LEU A 164 17.60 -21.32 6.17
C LEU A 164 18.62 -20.20 5.98
N VAL A 165 18.68 -19.57 4.81
CA VAL A 165 19.52 -18.39 4.53
C VAL A 165 18.77 -17.15 5.01
N MET A 166 19.39 -16.33 5.88
CA MET A 166 18.69 -15.24 6.59
C MET A 166 18.16 -14.17 5.63
N GLU A 167 18.91 -13.88 4.58
CA GLU A 167 18.65 -12.80 3.64
C GLU A 167 17.66 -13.20 2.53
N VAL A 168 17.27 -14.48 2.45
CA VAL A 168 16.49 -15.00 1.31
C VAL A 168 15.08 -14.44 1.26
N GLN A 169 14.46 -14.19 2.43
CA GLN A 169 13.08 -13.72 2.49
C GLN A 169 12.99 -12.30 1.94
N ASP A 170 13.79 -11.37 2.46
CA ASP A 170 13.78 -9.97 2.02
C ASP A 170 14.11 -9.85 0.53
N TYR A 171 15.08 -10.62 0.05
CA TYR A 171 15.44 -10.67 -1.36
C TYR A 171 14.28 -11.18 -2.24
N PHE A 172 13.67 -12.29 -1.85
CA PHE A 172 12.57 -12.90 -2.62
C PHE A 172 11.31 -12.03 -2.61
N ASP A 173 10.95 -11.49 -1.45
CA ASP A 173 9.81 -10.58 -1.28
C ASP A 173 10.01 -9.30 -2.09
N GLY A 174 11.22 -8.73 -2.12
CA GLY A 174 11.55 -7.56 -2.94
C GLY A 174 11.44 -7.82 -4.44
N GLU A 175 11.94 -8.96 -4.94
CA GLU A 175 11.81 -9.33 -6.36
C GLU A 175 10.36 -9.63 -6.75
N ALA A 176 9.60 -10.32 -5.89
CA ALA A 176 8.19 -10.60 -6.13
C ALA A 176 7.36 -9.31 -6.17
N ASP A 177 7.64 -8.33 -5.29
CA ASP A 177 6.97 -7.03 -5.30
C ASP A 177 7.33 -6.22 -6.55
N ARG A 178 8.60 -6.21 -6.94
CA ARG A 178 9.07 -5.58 -8.19
C ARG A 178 8.35 -6.14 -9.41
N LEU A 179 8.19 -7.47 -9.48
CA LEU A 179 7.44 -8.13 -10.56
C LEU A 179 5.95 -7.74 -10.54
N ALA A 180 5.31 -7.71 -9.37
CA ALA A 180 3.90 -7.32 -9.25
C ALA A 180 3.68 -5.87 -9.71
N LYS A 181 4.55 -4.93 -9.30
CA LYS A 181 4.53 -3.54 -9.74
C LYS A 181 4.71 -3.41 -11.26
N ALA A 182 5.67 -4.14 -11.82
CA ALA A 182 5.92 -4.13 -13.26
C ALA A 182 4.70 -4.62 -14.06
N TRP A 183 4.07 -5.70 -13.63
CA TRP A 183 2.88 -6.25 -14.30
C TRP A 183 1.66 -5.35 -14.15
N LEU A 184 1.44 -4.77 -12.96
CA LEU A 184 0.37 -3.78 -12.78
C LEU A 184 0.55 -2.59 -13.73
N ALA A 185 1.77 -2.05 -13.83
CA ALA A 185 2.07 -0.95 -14.74
C ALA A 185 1.86 -1.34 -16.21
N GLU A 186 2.36 -2.51 -16.62
CA GLU A 186 2.25 -3.02 -17.99
C GLU A 186 0.78 -3.22 -18.42
N TYR A 187 -0.06 -3.80 -17.56
CA TYR A 187 -1.45 -4.15 -17.88
C TYR A 187 -2.47 -3.10 -17.42
N THR A 188 -2.04 -1.97 -16.85
CA THR A 188 -2.92 -0.88 -16.41
C THR A 188 -3.92 -0.43 -17.49
N PRO A 189 -3.54 -0.23 -18.77
CA PRO A 189 -4.50 0.18 -19.80
C PRO A 189 -5.66 -0.80 -19.99
N GLN A 190 -5.36 -2.11 -20.00
CA GLN A 190 -6.34 -3.18 -20.13
C GLN A 190 -7.23 -3.25 -18.89
N ILE A 191 -6.64 -3.17 -17.69
CA ILE A 191 -7.37 -3.16 -16.41
C ILE A 191 -8.33 -1.96 -16.35
N LYS A 192 -7.90 -0.77 -16.78
CA LYS A 192 -8.75 0.43 -16.83
C LYS A 192 -9.94 0.31 -17.80
N SER A 193 -9.85 -0.56 -18.80
CA SER A 193 -10.94 -0.82 -19.75
C SER A 193 -12.01 -1.81 -19.24
N LEU A 194 -11.74 -2.50 -18.13
CA LEU A 194 -12.68 -3.44 -17.52
C LEU A 194 -13.90 -2.74 -16.92
N LYS A 195 -14.94 -3.52 -16.59
CA LYS A 195 -16.08 -3.04 -15.82
C LYS A 195 -15.68 -2.78 -14.37
N ASP A 196 -16.39 -1.88 -13.69
CA ASP A 196 -16.09 -1.48 -12.30
C ASP A 196 -16.05 -2.66 -11.33
N GLU A 197 -16.94 -3.64 -11.50
CA GLU A 197 -16.95 -4.88 -10.71
C GLU A 197 -15.64 -5.67 -10.82
N ARG A 198 -15.02 -5.69 -12.01
CA ARG A 198 -13.75 -6.38 -12.23
C ARG A 198 -12.55 -5.55 -11.80
N LYS A 199 -12.60 -4.22 -11.97
CA LYS A 199 -11.56 -3.31 -11.44
C LYS A 199 -11.37 -3.45 -9.93
N GLU A 200 -12.43 -3.81 -9.20
CA GLU A 200 -12.35 -4.03 -7.75
C GLU A 200 -11.41 -5.18 -7.36
N ALA A 201 -11.34 -6.26 -8.14
CA ALA A 201 -10.42 -7.35 -7.86
C ALA A 201 -8.94 -6.91 -7.95
N TYR A 202 -8.59 -6.11 -8.96
CA TYR A 202 -7.26 -5.52 -9.08
C TYR A 202 -6.98 -4.50 -7.98
N ARG A 203 -7.99 -3.73 -7.56
CA ARG A 203 -7.84 -2.81 -6.42
C ARG A 203 -7.45 -3.57 -5.15
N GLN A 204 -8.09 -4.71 -4.87
CA GLN A 204 -7.73 -5.56 -3.73
C GLN A 204 -6.29 -6.08 -3.84
N ILE A 205 -5.82 -6.43 -5.05
CA ILE A 205 -4.42 -6.83 -5.29
C ILE A 205 -3.44 -5.67 -5.06
N VAL A 206 -3.82 -4.45 -5.45
CA VAL A 206 -3.02 -3.24 -5.17
C VAL A 206 -2.92 -3.00 -3.66
N GLU A 207 -4.00 -3.24 -2.90
CA GLU A 207 -4.01 -3.15 -1.43
C GLU A 207 -3.17 -4.22 -0.72
N MET A 208 -2.79 -5.32 -1.39
CA MET A 208 -1.89 -6.35 -0.84
C MET A 208 -0.42 -5.92 -0.78
N SER A 209 -0.10 -4.69 -1.17
CA SER A 209 1.25 -4.14 -1.15
C SER A 209 1.79 -3.92 0.28
N THR A 210 3.12 -4.02 0.42
CA THR A 210 3.88 -3.64 1.62
C THR A 210 4.10 -2.13 1.73
N GLU A 211 3.89 -1.41 0.63
CA GLU A 211 4.08 0.03 0.49
C GLU A 211 2.80 0.70 -0.01
N PRO A 212 2.59 2.00 0.29
CA PRO A 212 1.45 2.73 -0.25
C PRO A 212 1.43 2.62 -1.77
N GLN A 213 0.25 2.40 -2.34
CA GLN A 213 0.08 2.35 -3.80
C GLN A 213 -0.96 3.37 -4.21
N ASP A 214 -0.69 4.05 -5.32
CA ASP A 214 -1.62 5.01 -5.86
C ASP A 214 -2.79 4.29 -6.55
N VAL A 215 -3.98 4.81 -6.29
CA VAL A 215 -5.26 4.38 -6.84
C VAL A 215 -6.06 5.62 -7.20
N ASP A 216 -6.69 5.57 -8.38
CA ASP A 216 -7.54 6.65 -8.86
C ASP A 216 -8.77 6.82 -7.96
N LEU A 217 -9.18 8.08 -7.74
CA LEU A 217 -10.45 8.38 -7.11
C LEU A 217 -11.60 8.01 -8.04
N VAL A 218 -12.71 7.57 -7.43
CA VAL A 218 -13.93 7.24 -8.15
C VAL A 218 -14.95 8.34 -7.91
N ARG A 219 -15.49 8.90 -8.99
CA ARG A 219 -16.59 9.88 -8.92
C ARG A 219 -17.78 9.32 -8.12
N PRO A 220 -18.23 10.02 -7.06
CA PRO A 220 -19.41 9.58 -6.31
C PRO A 220 -20.68 9.65 -7.15
N ALA A 221 -21.40 8.52 -7.30
CA ALA A 221 -22.71 8.51 -7.97
C ALA A 221 -23.79 9.24 -7.17
N ASN A 222 -23.74 9.12 -5.84
CA ASN A 222 -24.54 9.88 -4.89
C ASN A 222 -23.86 9.87 -3.50
N LYS A 223 -24.30 10.76 -2.62
CA LYS A 223 -23.92 10.79 -1.21
C LYS A 223 -25.10 11.20 -0.35
N PHE A 224 -25.36 10.46 0.72
CA PHE A 224 -26.29 10.87 1.76
C PHE A 224 -25.60 11.89 2.66
N GLU A 225 -26.24 13.05 2.80
CA GLU A 225 -25.75 14.11 3.68
C GLU A 225 -26.85 14.50 4.63
N MET A 226 -26.46 14.78 5.87
CA MET A 226 -27.36 15.42 6.82
C MET A 226 -27.70 16.81 6.29
N THR A 227 -28.96 17.21 6.37
CA THR A 227 -29.43 18.57 6.06
C THR A 227 -29.77 19.36 7.32
N ARG A 228 -29.83 18.68 8.47
CA ARG A 228 -30.16 19.23 9.77
C ARG A 228 -29.22 18.67 10.84
N VAL A 229 -28.95 19.50 11.85
CA VAL A 229 -28.29 19.08 13.09
C VAL A 229 -29.30 19.16 14.24
N ARG A 230 -29.21 18.20 15.16
CA ARG A 230 -30.03 18.16 16.36
C ARG A 230 -29.16 18.39 17.60
N GLU A 231 -29.42 19.46 18.32
CA GLU A 231 -28.79 19.77 19.60
C GLU A 231 -29.86 19.67 20.70
N GLY A 232 -29.92 18.50 21.35
CA GLY A 232 -30.96 18.18 22.34
C GLY A 232 -32.36 18.07 21.71
N GLU A 233 -33.28 18.95 22.11
CA GLU A 233 -34.64 19.01 21.56
C GLU A 233 -34.78 19.97 20.36
N LYS A 234 -33.72 20.71 20.00
CA LYS A 234 -33.75 21.66 18.90
C LYS A 234 -33.14 21.05 17.64
N GLU A 235 -33.86 21.18 16.54
CA GLU A 235 -33.34 20.90 15.20
C GLU A 235 -33.09 22.22 14.47
N ALA A 236 -31.96 22.32 13.78
CA ALA A 236 -31.60 23.45 12.94
C ALA A 236 -31.13 22.95 11.57
N ASP A 237 -31.48 23.67 10.51
CA ASP A 237 -30.94 23.41 9.17
C ASP A 237 -29.44 23.70 9.15
N LEU A 238 -28.69 22.87 8.42
CA LEU A 238 -27.27 23.09 8.22
C LEU A 238 -27.01 24.23 7.25
N PRO A 239 -25.88 24.96 7.39
CA PRO A 239 -25.41 25.87 6.36
C PRO A 239 -25.31 25.15 5.01
N VAL A 240 -25.69 25.86 3.95
CA VAL A 240 -25.63 25.39 2.58
C VAL A 240 -24.63 26.19 1.76
N TRP A 241 -23.89 25.48 0.92
CA TRP A 241 -22.75 26.02 0.19
C TRP A 241 -22.92 25.74 -1.31
N LYS A 242 -22.56 26.71 -2.15
CA LYS A 242 -22.60 26.58 -3.61
C LYS A 242 -21.30 25.96 -4.14
N HIS A 243 -21.29 25.60 -5.43
CA HIS A 243 -20.09 25.15 -6.16
C HIS A 243 -19.39 23.91 -5.60
N HIS A 244 -20.07 23.12 -4.76
CA HIS A 244 -19.56 21.81 -4.39
C HIS A 244 -19.73 20.82 -5.56
N LEU A 245 -18.79 19.87 -5.73
CA LEU A 245 -18.87 18.85 -6.79
C LEU A 245 -20.12 17.96 -6.68
N LEU A 246 -20.69 17.85 -5.49
CA LEU A 246 -21.99 17.23 -5.25
C LEU A 246 -23.00 18.27 -4.77
N CYS A 247 -24.24 18.21 -5.23
CA CYS A 247 -25.28 19.13 -4.78
C CYS A 247 -26.67 18.48 -4.72
N ASP A 248 -27.62 19.22 -4.18
CA ASP A 248 -29.05 18.98 -4.33
C ASP A 248 -29.58 19.55 -5.66
N GLU A 249 -30.89 19.47 -5.87
CA GLU A 249 -31.55 19.98 -7.08
C GLU A 249 -31.46 21.51 -7.22
N SER A 250 -31.16 22.23 -6.13
CA SER A 250 -30.97 23.68 -6.11
C SER A 250 -29.50 24.10 -6.26
N GLY A 251 -28.59 23.15 -6.49
CA GLY A 251 -27.16 23.41 -6.60
C GLY A 251 -26.49 23.72 -5.26
N ASN A 252 -27.08 23.32 -4.14
CA ASN A 252 -26.57 23.52 -2.79
C ASN A 252 -25.97 22.23 -2.22
N TYR A 253 -24.98 22.37 -1.34
CA TYR A 253 -24.43 21.28 -0.55
C TYR A 253 -24.52 21.62 0.95
N PRO A 254 -25.23 20.83 1.77
CA PRO A 254 -25.31 21.06 3.20
C PRO A 254 -24.02 20.58 3.88
N ALA A 255 -23.39 21.45 4.66
CA ALA A 255 -22.22 21.08 5.45
C ALA A 255 -22.08 21.96 6.69
N LEU A 256 -21.82 21.32 7.82
CA LEU A 256 -21.29 22.01 9.00
C LEU A 256 -19.77 22.09 8.89
N LEU A 257 -19.26 23.27 8.58
CA LEU A 257 -17.82 23.57 8.57
C LEU A 257 -17.43 24.17 9.93
N ASN A 258 -16.28 23.78 10.45
CA ASN A 258 -15.71 24.42 11.62
C ASN A 258 -15.16 25.82 11.28
N HIS A 259 -14.69 26.57 12.28
CA HIS A 259 -14.20 27.94 12.08
C HIS A 259 -13.03 28.04 11.09
N TRP A 260 -12.09 27.10 11.12
CA TRP A 260 -10.92 27.10 10.23
C TRP A 260 -11.32 26.68 8.82
N GLU A 261 -12.12 25.63 8.70
CA GLU A 261 -12.69 25.18 7.43
C GLU A 261 -13.49 26.29 6.74
N THR A 262 -14.29 27.05 7.51
CA THR A 262 -15.07 28.17 6.99
C THR A 262 -14.18 29.27 6.44
N LYS A 263 -13.12 29.66 7.17
CA LYS A 263 -12.15 30.66 6.69
C LYS A 263 -11.40 30.20 5.44
N VAL A 264 -10.95 28.95 5.41
CA VAL A 264 -10.30 28.34 4.24
C VAL A 264 -11.22 28.40 3.04
N PHE A 265 -12.46 27.92 3.19
CA PHE A 265 -13.46 28.00 2.14
C PHE A 265 -13.69 29.44 1.64
N GLU A 266 -13.86 30.40 2.55
CA GLU A 266 -14.10 31.81 2.20
C GLU A 266 -12.93 32.50 1.49
N ILE A 267 -11.70 32.05 1.73
CA ILE A 267 -10.48 32.53 1.06
C ILE A 267 -10.37 31.88 -0.32
N GLU A 268 -10.40 30.55 -0.37
CA GLU A 268 -10.15 29.78 -1.58
C GLU A 268 -11.21 30.04 -2.67
N THR A 269 -12.47 30.22 -2.28
CA THR A 269 -13.56 30.53 -3.22
C THR A 269 -13.49 31.93 -3.85
N LYS A 270 -12.66 32.83 -3.32
CA LYS A 270 -12.43 34.17 -3.87
C LYS A 270 -11.17 34.24 -4.74
N ARG A 271 -10.37 33.17 -4.78
CA ARG A 271 -9.18 33.13 -5.64
C ARG A 271 -9.58 33.14 -7.10
N GLU A 272 -8.71 33.74 -7.91
CA GLU A 272 -8.89 33.77 -9.36
C GLU A 272 -8.94 32.34 -9.93
N GLY A 273 -9.85 32.13 -10.88
CA GLY A 273 -10.06 30.84 -11.52
C GLY A 273 -10.90 29.83 -10.72
N PHE A 274 -11.29 30.10 -9.47
CA PHE A 274 -12.10 29.16 -8.68
C PHE A 274 -13.35 28.69 -9.43
N ALA A 275 -13.56 27.37 -9.48
CA ALA A 275 -14.66 26.73 -10.17
C ALA A 275 -15.52 25.88 -9.22
N PHE A 276 -14.90 24.92 -8.51
CA PHE A 276 -15.58 23.99 -7.62
C PHE A 276 -14.74 23.64 -6.39
N TRP A 277 -15.37 23.03 -5.39
CA TRP A 277 -14.70 22.44 -4.25
C TRP A 277 -15.28 21.08 -3.91
N TYR A 278 -14.49 20.27 -3.22
CA TYR A 278 -14.89 18.98 -2.67
C TYR A 278 -14.45 18.88 -1.22
N ARG A 279 -15.40 18.62 -0.32
CA ARG A 279 -15.08 18.21 1.06
C ARG A 279 -14.79 16.73 1.07
N ASN A 280 -13.53 16.38 1.26
CA ASN A 280 -13.12 15.00 1.28
C ASN A 280 -13.82 14.25 2.43
N PRO A 281 -14.47 13.10 2.16
CA PRO A 281 -15.08 12.31 3.21
C PRO A 281 -14.03 11.79 4.21
N GLN A 282 -14.28 11.96 5.50
CA GLN A 282 -13.40 11.50 6.59
C GLN A 282 -13.56 9.99 6.93
N TYR A 283 -14.06 9.20 5.99
CA TYR A 283 -14.27 7.75 6.13
C TYR A 283 -13.69 7.00 4.92
N THR A 284 -13.43 5.70 5.07
CA THR A 284 -12.91 4.88 3.96
C THR A 284 -13.91 4.75 2.82
N GLY A 285 -13.49 5.08 1.61
CA GLY A 285 -14.29 4.91 0.40
C GLY A 285 -13.52 5.31 -0.85
N GLN A 286 -13.98 4.86 -2.02
CA GLN A 286 -13.27 5.08 -3.29
C GLN A 286 -13.28 6.54 -3.78
N SER A 287 -14.16 7.37 -3.22
CA SER A 287 -14.21 8.81 -3.43
C SER A 287 -13.53 9.62 -2.32
N SER A 288 -12.92 8.95 -1.35
CA SER A 288 -12.17 9.58 -0.27
C SER A 288 -10.69 9.54 -0.60
N LEU A 289 -10.08 10.71 -0.73
CA LEU A 289 -8.63 10.85 -0.89
C LEU A 289 -7.97 10.44 0.43
N GLY A 290 -7.17 9.38 0.36
CA GLY A 290 -6.34 8.92 1.45
C GLY A 290 -4.88 9.13 1.13
N ILE A 291 -4.09 9.56 2.10
CA ILE A 291 -2.64 9.68 1.98
C ILE A 291 -2.01 8.85 3.09
N ALA A 292 -1.08 7.98 2.74
CA ALA A 292 -0.44 7.10 3.70
C ALA A 292 0.61 7.86 4.51
N TYR A 293 0.64 7.61 5.82
CA TYR A 293 1.66 8.14 6.71
C TYR A 293 2.05 7.09 7.75
N VAL A 294 3.25 7.21 8.30
CA VAL A 294 3.75 6.28 9.32
C VAL A 294 3.60 6.93 10.70
N GLU A 295 2.96 6.21 11.61
CA GLU A 295 2.87 6.57 13.03
C GLU A 295 3.16 5.33 13.87
N ALA A 296 4.14 5.42 14.77
CA ALA A 296 4.59 4.30 15.60
C ALA A 296 4.84 3.01 14.78
N GLU A 297 5.63 3.15 13.70
CA GLU A 297 6.01 2.06 12.77
C GLU A 297 4.84 1.39 12.04
N GLN A 298 3.64 2.00 12.07
CA GLN A 298 2.46 1.49 11.38
C GLN A 298 1.97 2.50 10.35
N TYR A 299 1.61 2.00 9.18
CA TYR A 299 0.93 2.81 8.18
C TYR A 299 -0.51 3.13 8.61
N LYS A 300 -0.86 4.40 8.50
CA LYS A 300 -2.19 4.96 8.67
C LYS A 300 -2.54 5.81 7.45
N ILE A 301 -3.80 6.24 7.37
CA ILE A 301 -4.30 7.10 6.30
C ILE A 301 -4.75 8.43 6.89
N VAL A 302 -4.19 9.52 6.42
CA VAL A 302 -4.73 10.87 6.60
C VAL A 302 -5.65 11.18 5.44
N ARG A 303 -6.73 11.91 5.71
CA ARG A 303 -7.71 12.32 4.71
C ARG A 303 -7.76 13.84 4.73
N PRO A 304 -7.09 14.51 3.78
CA PRO A 304 -7.06 15.96 3.73
C PRO A 304 -8.47 16.52 3.57
N ASP A 305 -8.79 17.67 4.17
CA ASP A 305 -10.20 18.12 4.21
C ASP A 305 -10.75 18.66 2.89
N PHE A 306 -9.97 19.44 2.12
CA PHE A 306 -10.47 20.10 0.91
C PHE A 306 -9.64 19.85 -0.34
N LEU A 307 -10.38 19.72 -1.44
CA LEU A 307 -9.88 19.90 -2.79
C LEU A 307 -10.59 21.10 -3.42
N PHE A 308 -9.83 22.03 -3.98
CA PHE A 308 -10.35 23.18 -4.72
C PHE A 308 -9.95 23.06 -6.19
N PHE A 309 -10.92 23.24 -7.07
CA PHE A 309 -10.77 23.15 -8.52
C PHE A 309 -10.78 24.57 -9.09
N ALA A 310 -9.77 24.89 -9.90
CA ALA A 310 -9.64 26.18 -10.54
C ALA A 310 -9.30 26.02 -12.02
N GLU A 311 -9.74 26.96 -12.85
CA GLU A 311 -9.27 27.10 -14.22
C GLU A 311 -8.04 28.00 -14.25
N GLN A 312 -6.97 27.51 -14.87
CA GLN A 312 -5.76 28.28 -15.11
C GLN A 312 -5.24 27.94 -16.50
N ASP A 313 -5.01 28.96 -17.33
CA ASP A 313 -4.51 28.82 -18.70
C ASP A 313 -5.32 27.85 -19.58
N GLY A 314 -6.63 27.73 -19.29
CA GLY A 314 -7.56 26.83 -20.00
C GLY A 314 -7.54 25.38 -19.52
N GLU A 315 -6.74 25.05 -18.50
CA GLU A 315 -6.67 23.74 -17.87
C GLU A 315 -7.35 23.74 -16.50
N MET A 316 -7.95 22.61 -16.13
CA MET A 316 -8.53 22.41 -14.81
C MET A 316 -7.46 21.88 -13.87
N ILE A 317 -7.12 22.68 -12.86
CA ILE A 317 -6.08 22.38 -11.87
C ILE A 317 -6.72 22.19 -10.49
N VAL A 318 -6.00 21.49 -9.61
CA VAL A 318 -6.47 21.17 -8.25
C VAL A 318 -5.49 21.69 -7.20
N ASP A 319 -6.02 22.32 -6.17
CA ASP A 319 -5.30 22.61 -4.92
C ASP A 319 -5.83 21.70 -3.81
N LEU A 320 -4.91 21.12 -3.03
CA LEU A 320 -5.22 20.37 -1.82
C LEU A 320 -4.92 21.27 -0.62
N VAL A 321 -5.93 21.54 0.20
CA VAL A 321 -5.79 22.39 1.39
C VAL A 321 -6.33 21.67 2.61
N ASP A 322 -5.48 21.55 3.63
CA ASP A 322 -5.76 20.73 4.79
C ASP A 322 -5.68 21.52 6.12
N PRO A 323 -6.78 22.15 6.57
CA PRO A 323 -6.87 22.78 7.88
C PRO A 323 -6.87 21.73 9.01
N HIS A 324 -5.77 21.62 9.75
CA HIS A 324 -5.60 20.59 10.77
C HIS A 324 -5.05 21.12 12.09
N GLY A 325 -5.56 20.54 13.19
CA GLY A 325 -5.18 20.91 14.56
C GLY A 325 -3.77 20.43 14.93
N LEU A 326 -2.99 21.32 15.56
CA LEU A 326 -1.60 21.02 15.98
C LEU A 326 -1.51 20.24 17.30
N HIS A 327 -2.63 20.09 18.02
CA HIS A 327 -2.64 19.59 19.39
C HIS A 327 -2.80 18.08 19.51
N LEU A 328 -2.97 17.38 18.39
CA LEU A 328 -3.08 15.92 18.40
C LEU A 328 -1.68 15.30 18.25
N ALA A 329 -1.44 14.20 18.97
CA ALA A 329 -0.17 13.48 18.92
C ALA A 329 0.22 13.00 17.51
N ASP A 330 -0.76 12.88 16.60
CA ASP A 330 -0.60 12.45 15.22
C ASP A 330 -0.38 13.62 14.23
N ALA A 331 -0.35 14.88 14.69
CA ALA A 331 -0.22 16.05 13.81
C ALA A 331 1.08 16.05 13.00
N LEU A 332 2.23 15.79 13.64
CA LEU A 332 3.52 15.73 12.95
C LEU A 332 3.64 14.51 12.02
N PRO A 333 3.29 13.27 12.45
CA PRO A 333 3.23 12.12 11.53
C PRO A 333 2.40 12.37 10.27
N LYS A 334 1.23 13.00 10.40
CA LYS A 334 0.37 13.37 9.26
C LYS A 334 1.05 14.39 8.35
N LEU A 335 1.64 15.44 8.92
CA LEU A 335 2.36 16.47 8.17
C LEU A 335 3.54 15.88 7.38
N LYS A 336 4.29 14.94 7.99
CA LYS A 336 5.37 14.20 7.31
C LYS A 336 4.83 13.36 6.14
N GLY A 337 3.69 12.68 6.34
CA GLY A 337 3.03 11.93 5.26
C GLY A 337 2.57 12.82 4.11
N LEU A 338 1.97 13.97 4.41
CA LEU A 338 1.54 14.94 3.39
C LEU A 338 2.73 15.54 2.61
N ALA A 339 3.82 15.87 3.28
CA ALA A 339 5.03 16.37 2.63
C ALA A 339 5.67 15.31 1.71
N LEU A 340 5.78 14.06 2.18
CA LEU A 340 6.28 12.94 1.38
C LEU A 340 5.36 12.64 0.19
N TYR A 341 4.05 12.76 0.37
CA TYR A 341 3.09 12.62 -0.73
C TYR A 341 3.25 13.72 -1.77
N ALA A 342 3.46 14.97 -1.34
CA ALA A 342 3.73 16.10 -2.23
C ALA A 342 5.02 15.93 -3.04
N GLU A 343 6.07 15.39 -2.41
CA GLU A 343 7.34 15.07 -3.08
C GLU A 343 7.16 14.02 -4.20
N HIS A 344 6.34 13.00 -3.98
CA HIS A 344 6.08 11.96 -4.98
C HIS A 344 5.06 12.36 -6.07
N HIS A 345 4.26 13.41 -5.83
CA HIS A 345 3.20 13.85 -6.74
C HIS A 345 3.28 15.35 -7.09
N PRO A 346 4.44 15.84 -7.57
CA PRO A 346 4.66 17.27 -7.78
C PRO A 346 3.72 17.87 -8.85
N ASP A 347 3.26 17.05 -9.80
CA ASP A 347 2.45 17.47 -10.94
C ASP A 347 0.94 17.23 -10.74
N ALA A 348 0.53 16.49 -9.71
CA ALA A 348 -0.88 16.15 -9.50
C ALA A 348 -1.71 17.33 -8.97
N TYR A 349 -1.05 18.31 -8.34
CA TYR A 349 -1.69 19.47 -7.72
C TYR A 349 -0.92 20.73 -8.05
N ARG A 350 -1.61 21.86 -8.21
CA ARG A 350 -0.93 23.16 -8.25
C ARG A 350 -0.32 23.47 -6.88
N ARG A 351 -1.08 23.30 -5.81
CA ARG A 351 -0.65 23.51 -4.41
C ARG A 351 -1.07 22.34 -3.52
N ILE A 352 -0.23 22.05 -2.53
CA ILE A 352 -0.54 21.14 -1.42
C ILE A 352 -0.19 21.90 -0.15
N GLU A 353 -1.20 22.34 0.58
CA GLU A 353 -1.05 23.26 1.70
C GLU A 353 -1.60 22.63 2.98
N SER A 354 -0.79 22.63 4.04
CA SER A 354 -1.27 22.33 5.39
C SER A 354 -1.49 23.64 6.13
N VAL A 355 -2.67 23.82 6.72
CA VAL A 355 -3.09 25.05 7.39
C VAL A 355 -3.34 24.76 8.86
N ALA A 356 -2.83 25.62 9.75
CA ALA A 356 -3.07 25.49 11.17
C ALA A 356 -3.15 26.86 11.86
N GLU A 357 -3.89 26.93 12.97
CA GLU A 357 -3.93 28.15 13.79
C GLU A 357 -2.78 28.18 14.79
N VAL A 358 -1.98 29.23 14.74
CA VAL A 358 -0.92 29.53 15.71
C VAL A 358 -1.16 30.93 16.27
N LYS A 359 -1.30 31.03 17.59
CA LYS A 359 -1.50 32.31 18.30
C LYS A 359 -2.66 33.15 17.73
N GLY A 360 -3.75 32.49 17.33
CA GLY A 360 -4.96 33.14 16.81
C GLY A 360 -4.90 33.57 15.34
N LYS A 361 -3.87 33.15 14.59
CA LYS A 361 -3.75 33.37 13.14
C LYS A 361 -3.64 32.04 12.42
N LEU A 362 -4.32 31.92 11.28
CA LEU A 362 -4.10 30.80 10.37
C LEU A 362 -2.76 30.98 9.66
N ARG A 363 -1.96 29.93 9.69
CA ARG A 363 -0.63 29.83 9.09
C ARG A 363 -0.63 28.66 8.12
N VAL A 364 0.12 28.81 7.04
CA VAL A 364 0.18 27.80 5.96
C VAL A 364 1.61 27.36 5.70
N LEU A 365 1.80 26.06 5.54
CA LEU A 365 3.00 25.45 4.99
C LEU A 365 2.67 24.96 3.58
N ASP A 366 3.36 25.50 2.57
CA ASP A 366 3.32 24.97 1.21
C ASP A 366 4.25 23.76 1.13
N LEU A 367 3.64 22.57 1.05
CA LEU A 367 4.33 21.28 1.08
C LEU A 367 5.00 20.93 -0.24
N LYS A 368 4.86 21.76 -1.28
CA LYS A 368 5.63 21.63 -2.54
C LYS A 368 6.99 22.33 -2.46
N ARG A 369 7.24 23.18 -1.46
CA ARG A 369 8.53 23.85 -1.28
C ARG A 369 9.57 22.92 -0.66
N GLN A 370 10.74 22.82 -1.28
CA GLN A 370 11.82 21.95 -0.80
C GLN A 370 12.28 22.31 0.63
N ASP A 371 12.41 23.61 0.95
CA ASP A 371 12.82 24.04 2.29
C ASP A 371 11.82 23.68 3.38
N VAL A 372 10.52 23.65 3.04
CA VAL A 372 9.45 23.17 3.92
C VAL A 372 9.51 21.65 4.07
N GLN A 373 9.66 20.90 2.98
CA GLN A 373 9.78 19.44 3.01
C GLN A 373 10.96 18.97 3.88
N ASP A 374 12.13 19.58 3.68
CA ASP A 374 13.35 19.28 4.45
C ASP A 374 13.14 19.56 5.95
N ALA A 375 12.49 20.67 6.29
CA ALA A 375 12.20 21.03 7.67
C ALA A 375 11.16 20.08 8.29
N VAL A 376 10.11 19.71 7.56
CA VAL A 376 9.09 18.75 8.00
C VAL A 376 9.72 17.40 8.30
N ALA A 377 10.58 16.88 7.41
CA ALA A 377 11.23 15.58 7.58
C ALA A 377 12.02 15.49 8.90
N ASN A 378 12.73 16.57 9.24
CA ASN A 378 13.60 16.66 10.42
C ASN A 378 12.93 17.19 11.69
N ALA A 379 11.68 17.65 11.61
CA ALA A 379 10.99 18.21 12.76
C ALA A 379 10.66 17.16 13.83
N GLU A 380 10.67 17.63 15.09
CA GLU A 380 10.21 16.90 16.28
C GLU A 380 8.84 17.39 16.77
N ASN A 381 8.39 18.56 16.31
CA ASN A 381 7.11 19.17 16.67
C ASN A 381 6.54 19.91 15.46
N ALA A 382 5.23 19.73 15.18
CA ALA A 382 4.55 20.47 14.11
C ALA A 382 4.41 21.97 14.43
N GLU A 383 4.14 22.33 15.69
CA GLU A 383 3.91 23.73 16.09
C GLU A 383 5.10 24.64 15.81
N THR A 384 6.33 24.12 15.91
CA THR A 384 7.54 24.90 15.62
C THR A 384 7.65 25.28 14.16
N LEU A 385 7.17 24.42 13.24
CA LEU A 385 7.15 24.68 11.81
C LEU A 385 6.19 25.82 11.47
N PHE A 386 4.95 25.74 11.96
CA PHE A 386 3.93 26.77 11.74
C PHE A 386 4.24 28.10 12.44
N SER A 387 5.04 28.07 13.51
CA SER A 387 5.52 29.28 14.20
C SER A 387 6.76 29.91 13.56
N SER A 388 7.40 29.23 12.61
CA SER A 388 8.67 29.66 12.00
C SER A 388 8.47 30.63 10.84
N GLY A 389 9.57 31.04 10.20
CA GLY A 389 9.55 31.79 8.94
C GLY A 389 9.25 30.93 7.70
N LEU A 390 9.07 29.62 7.86
CA LEU A 390 8.67 28.72 6.76
C LEU A 390 7.18 28.83 6.44
N ALA A 391 6.37 29.15 7.45
CA ALA A 391 4.94 29.30 7.28
C ALA A 391 4.57 30.76 6.99
N ASP A 392 3.62 30.98 6.09
CA ASP A 392 3.07 32.30 5.81
C ASP A 392 1.74 32.52 6.54
N ASP A 393 1.31 33.78 6.68
CA ASP A 393 -0.07 34.08 7.11
C ASP A 393 -1.00 33.65 5.97
N TYR A 394 -2.00 32.81 6.28
CA TYR A 394 -2.91 32.28 5.28
C TYR A 394 -3.92 33.35 4.85
N GLN A 395 -3.95 33.68 3.56
CA GLN A 395 -4.68 34.81 2.98
C GLN A 395 -5.42 34.45 1.70
#